data_AF-A0A7W0CAQ9-F1
#
_entry.id   AF-A0A7W0CAQ9-F1
#
_cell.length_a   1.000
_cell.length_b   1.000
_cell.length_c   1.000
_cell.angle_alpha   90.00
_cell.angle_beta   90.00
_cell.angle_gamma   90.00
#
_symmetry.space_group_name_H-M   'P 1'
#
loop_
_entity.id
_entity.type
_entity.pdbx_description
1 polymer ?
#
loop_
_entity_poly.entity_id
_entity_poly.type
_entity_poly.pdbx_seq_one_letter_code
_entity_poly.pdbx_strand_id
1 'polypeptide(L)'
;MKRISLELGGHAPFIVCPDADPVYAAKGLSLVKFLNTGQACISPNRIYVHRDKLEPFLSELKNRVDRMKAGSGLNADVSIGPLISSKAVEKVDLQVRDAVNKGGQLLTGGQRLTEDGLDKGFFYAPTILSGVTSDMLIYREETFGPVANAHGHSLF
;
A
#
# COMPACT_ATOMS: atom_id res chain seq x y z
N MET A 1 -36.09 -5.71 -19.42
CA MET A 1 -34.98 -4.93 -18.83
C MET A 1 -34.37 -5.75 -17.69
N LYS A 2 -33.06 -6.02 -17.67
CA LYS A 2 -32.41 -6.75 -16.55
C LYS A 2 -31.88 -5.75 -15.53
N ARG A 3 -32.20 -5.94 -14.24
CA ARG A 3 -31.63 -5.16 -13.14
C ARG A 3 -30.32 -5.83 -12.70
N ILE A 4 -29.27 -5.03 -12.53
CA ILE A 4 -27.95 -5.49 -12.08
C ILE A 4 -27.45 -4.59 -10.95
N SER A 5 -26.66 -5.17 -10.05
CA SER A 5 -25.92 -4.49 -8.98
C SER A 5 -24.45 -4.89 -9.12
N LEU A 6 -23.55 -3.91 -9.18
CA LEU A 6 -22.12 -4.13 -9.46
C LEU A 6 -21.27 -3.35 -8.45
N GLU A 7 -20.31 -4.04 -7.83
CA GLU A 7 -19.29 -3.47 -6.94
C GLU A 7 -17.92 -3.68 -7.58
N LEU A 8 -17.33 -2.62 -8.15
CA LEU A 8 -16.27 -2.73 -9.19
C LEU A 8 -14.87 -2.26 -8.74
N GLY A 9 -14.56 -2.35 -7.45
CA GLY A 9 -13.26 -1.93 -6.88
C GLY A 9 -13.23 -0.48 -6.42
N GLY A 10 -12.08 -0.01 -5.92
CA GLY A 10 -11.98 1.31 -5.32
C GLY A 10 -10.55 1.84 -5.17
N HIS A 11 -10.33 3.11 -5.54
CA HIS A 11 -9.08 3.82 -5.26
C HIS A 11 -9.23 4.68 -4.00
N ALA A 12 -9.52 4.03 -2.87
CA ALA A 12 -10.00 4.70 -1.66
C ALA A 12 -8.97 5.70 -1.09
N PRO A 13 -9.38 6.95 -0.81
CA PRO A 13 -8.51 7.93 -0.16
C PRO A 13 -8.46 7.70 1.36
N PHE A 14 -7.30 7.98 1.96
CA PHE A 14 -7.12 8.10 3.40
C PHE A 14 -6.52 9.47 3.69
N ILE A 15 -7.21 10.28 4.49
CA ILE A 15 -6.86 11.69 4.68
C ILE A 15 -6.53 11.92 6.16
N VAL A 16 -5.34 12.46 6.43
CA VAL A 16 -4.90 12.85 7.77
C VAL A 16 -4.85 14.37 7.85
N CYS A 17 -5.83 14.93 8.56
CA CYS A 17 -6.00 16.37 8.75
C CYS A 17 -4.96 16.97 9.73
N PRO A 18 -4.80 18.31 9.77
CA PRO A 18 -3.83 18.98 10.64
C PRO A 18 -4.06 18.75 12.15
N ASP A 19 -5.30 18.47 12.56
CA ASP A 19 -5.72 18.21 13.93
C ASP A 19 -5.66 16.72 14.32
N ALA A 20 -5.45 15.83 13.34
CA ALA A 20 -5.34 14.41 13.58
C ALA A 20 -3.98 14.03 14.23
N ASP A 21 -4.00 12.98 15.05
CA ASP A 21 -2.79 12.31 15.53
C ASP A 21 -2.20 11.46 14.39
N PRO A 22 -1.00 11.81 13.87
CA PRO A 22 -0.37 11.11 12.75
C PRO A 22 0.03 9.68 13.12
N VAL A 23 0.44 9.46 14.36
CA VAL A 23 0.88 8.14 14.82
C VAL A 23 -0.34 7.24 14.89
N TYR A 24 -1.43 7.67 15.53
CA TYR A 24 -2.68 6.91 15.57
C TYR A 24 -3.22 6.62 14.17
N ALA A 25 -3.20 7.61 13.27
CA ALA A 25 -3.63 7.43 11.88
C ALA A 25 -2.78 6.39 11.13
N ALA A 26 -1.45 6.41 11.29
CA ALA A 26 -0.55 5.42 10.69
C ALA A 26 -0.82 3.99 11.18
N LYS A 27 -1.16 3.83 12.47
CA LYS A 27 -1.60 2.54 13.03
C LYS A 27 -2.84 2.04 12.30
N GLY A 28 -3.87 2.87 12.21
CA GLY A 28 -5.12 2.55 11.52
C GLY A 28 -4.90 2.19 10.06
N LEU A 29 -4.13 3.01 9.33
CA LEU A 29 -3.80 2.75 7.93
C LEU A 29 -3.12 1.39 7.77
N SER A 30 -2.12 1.07 8.61
CA SER A 30 -1.36 -0.19 8.49
C SER A 30 -2.27 -1.43 8.58
N LEU A 31 -3.33 -1.37 9.40
CA LEU A 31 -4.27 -2.47 9.58
C LEU A 31 -5.14 -2.68 8.33
N VAL A 32 -5.60 -1.60 7.69
CA VAL A 32 -6.54 -1.68 6.55
C VAL A 32 -5.86 -1.76 5.19
N LYS A 33 -4.70 -1.13 5.02
CA LYS A 33 -3.97 -1.12 3.74
C LYS A 33 -3.37 -2.48 3.43
N PHE A 34 -2.87 -3.17 4.44
CA PHE A 34 -2.17 -4.44 4.27
C PHE A 34 -3.04 -5.66 4.62
N LEU A 35 -4.30 -5.45 5.06
CA LEU A 35 -5.30 -6.50 5.17
C LEU A 35 -5.41 -7.27 3.85
N ASN A 36 -5.38 -8.60 3.91
CA ASN A 36 -5.40 -9.47 2.74
C ASN A 36 -4.32 -9.10 1.68
N THR A 37 -3.15 -8.65 2.14
CA THR A 37 -2.07 -8.16 1.26
C THR A 37 -2.52 -7.00 0.37
N GLY A 38 -3.48 -6.18 0.84
CA GLY A 38 -4.05 -5.04 0.12
C GLY A 38 -5.05 -5.41 -0.99
N GLN A 39 -5.50 -6.67 -1.03
CA GLN A 39 -6.47 -7.19 -1.99
C GLN A 39 -7.89 -7.10 -1.41
N ALA A 40 -8.34 -5.88 -1.11
CA ALA A 40 -9.71 -5.59 -0.70
C ALA A 40 -10.18 -4.30 -1.37
N CYS A 41 -11.43 -4.27 -1.86
CA CYS A 41 -11.99 -3.12 -2.60
C CYS A 41 -12.03 -1.82 -1.77
N ILE A 42 -11.98 -1.94 -0.44
CA ILE A 42 -11.97 -0.83 0.52
C ILE A 42 -10.57 -0.40 0.96
N SER A 43 -9.52 -1.10 0.52
CA SER A 43 -8.15 -0.81 0.96
C SER A 43 -7.75 0.60 0.53
N PRO A 44 -7.21 1.43 1.44
CA PRO A 44 -6.72 2.74 1.07
C PRO A 44 -5.60 2.66 0.04
N ASN A 45 -5.73 3.39 -1.05
CA ASN A 45 -4.75 3.38 -2.13
C ASN A 45 -4.23 4.78 -2.47
N ARG A 46 -4.77 5.84 -1.86
CA ARG A 46 -4.27 7.21 -1.96
C ARG A 46 -4.22 7.84 -0.58
N ILE A 47 -3.03 7.99 -0.02
CA ILE A 47 -2.88 8.49 1.36
C ILE A 47 -2.39 9.94 1.30
N TYR A 48 -3.24 10.85 1.77
CA TYR A 48 -2.95 12.27 1.85
C TYR A 48 -2.75 12.64 3.32
N VAL A 49 -1.56 13.15 3.64
CA VAL A 49 -1.22 13.53 5.01
C VAL A 49 -0.91 15.02 5.01
N HIS A 50 -1.50 15.78 5.94
CA HIS A 50 -1.09 17.17 6.11
C HIS A 50 0.44 17.25 6.27
N ARG A 51 1.09 18.21 5.60
CA ARG A 51 2.56 18.30 5.54
C ARG A 51 3.25 18.25 6.91
N ASP A 52 2.69 18.92 7.92
CA ASP A 52 3.26 18.99 9.27
C ASP A 52 3.13 17.66 10.04
N LYS A 53 2.36 16.73 9.50
CA LYS A 53 2.07 15.40 10.06
C LYS A 53 2.79 14.28 9.30
N LEU A 54 3.38 14.58 8.13
CA LEU A 54 3.91 13.59 7.21
C LEU A 54 5.06 12.76 7.79
N GLU A 55 6.09 13.41 8.33
CA GLU A 55 7.25 12.71 8.89
C GLU A 55 6.90 11.75 10.04
N PRO A 56 6.19 12.17 11.12
CA PRO A 56 5.82 11.24 12.18
C PRO A 56 4.90 10.11 11.70
N PHE A 57 4.03 10.39 10.73
CA PHE A 57 3.16 9.40 10.11
C PHE A 57 3.97 8.34 9.34
N LEU A 58 4.87 8.77 8.45
CA LEU A 58 5.70 7.87 7.64
C LEU A 58 6.65 7.05 8.51
N SER A 59 7.22 7.65 9.56
CA SER A 59 8.09 6.96 10.50
C SER A 59 7.35 5.82 11.23
N GLU A 60 6.15 6.09 11.77
CA GLU A 60 5.35 5.03 12.43
C GLU A 60 4.88 3.97 11.43
N LEU A 61 4.43 4.39 10.24
CA LEU A 61 3.99 3.45 9.21
C LEU A 61 5.13 2.53 8.79
N LYS A 62 6.33 3.07 8.54
CA LYS A 62 7.51 2.30 8.17
C LYS A 62 7.91 1.30 9.26
N ASN A 63 7.98 1.74 10.52
CA ASN A 63 8.30 0.86 11.65
C ASN A 63 7.34 -0.34 11.75
N ARG A 64 6.06 -0.17 11.38
CA ARG A 64 5.08 -1.27 11.35
C ARG A 64 5.27 -2.18 10.15
N VAL A 65 5.40 -1.59 8.97
CA VAL A 65 5.54 -2.32 7.70
C VAL A 65 6.80 -3.17 7.71
N ASP A 66 7.92 -2.66 8.24
CA ASP A 66 9.18 -3.40 8.34
C ASP A 66 9.10 -4.63 9.27
N ARG A 67 8.13 -4.67 10.19
CA ARG A 67 7.91 -5.81 11.10
C ARG A 67 6.95 -6.85 10.52
N MET A 68 6.35 -6.59 9.37
CA MET A 68 5.42 -7.53 8.75
C MET A 68 6.19 -8.72 8.19
N LYS A 69 5.75 -9.92 8.55
CA LYS A 69 6.31 -11.18 8.08
C LYS A 69 5.46 -11.73 6.94
N ALA A 70 6.10 -11.95 5.79
CA ALA A 70 5.48 -12.62 4.66
C ALA A 70 5.55 -14.15 4.82
N GLY A 71 4.52 -14.87 4.36
CA GLY A 71 4.53 -16.32 4.36
C GLY A 71 3.18 -16.98 4.16
N SER A 72 3.08 -18.26 4.52
CA SER A 72 1.83 -19.02 4.49
C SER A 72 0.84 -18.47 5.52
N GLY A 73 -0.40 -18.20 5.11
CA GLY A 73 -1.47 -17.77 6.01
C GLY A 73 -1.92 -18.81 7.05
N LEU A 74 -1.37 -20.03 6.99
CA LEU A 74 -1.57 -21.05 8.03
C LEU A 74 -0.66 -20.86 9.24
N ASN A 75 0.39 -20.03 9.11
CA ASN A 75 1.33 -19.77 10.19
C ASN A 75 0.89 -18.55 10.99
N ALA A 76 0.81 -18.69 12.32
CA ALA A 76 0.27 -17.65 13.20
C ALA A 76 1.12 -16.37 13.28
N ASP A 77 2.39 -16.42 12.88
CA ASP A 77 3.32 -15.29 12.89
C ASP A 77 3.39 -14.54 11.55
N VAL A 78 2.66 -15.00 10.53
CA VAL A 78 2.57 -14.36 9.21
C VAL A 78 1.52 -13.26 9.24
N SER A 79 1.90 -12.08 8.76
CA SER A 79 1.00 -10.93 8.61
C SER A 79 0.71 -10.59 7.14
N ILE A 80 1.50 -11.13 6.19
CA ILE A 80 1.38 -10.85 4.77
C ILE A 80 1.37 -12.16 3.97
N GLY A 81 0.26 -12.44 3.31
CA GLY A 81 0.12 -13.57 2.39
C GLY A 81 0.60 -13.22 0.98
N PRO A 82 0.54 -14.18 0.04
CA PRO A 82 0.84 -13.92 -1.37
C PRO A 82 -0.27 -13.06 -2.02
N LEU A 83 0.09 -12.39 -3.12
CA LEU A 83 -0.89 -11.92 -4.08
C LEU A 83 -1.55 -13.11 -4.80
N ILE A 84 -2.73 -12.87 -5.37
CA ILE A 84 -3.54 -13.95 -5.96
C ILE A 84 -2.91 -14.59 -7.21
N SER A 85 -2.05 -13.87 -7.93
CA SER A 85 -1.47 -14.33 -9.20
C SER A 85 -0.18 -13.61 -9.56
N SER A 86 0.58 -14.16 -10.52
CA SER A 86 1.75 -13.50 -11.11
C SER A 86 1.39 -12.15 -11.75
N LYS A 87 0.23 -12.06 -12.42
CA LYS A 87 -0.26 -10.81 -13.01
C LYS A 87 -0.47 -9.71 -11.97
N ALA A 88 -0.92 -10.07 -10.77
CA ALA A 88 -1.06 -9.12 -9.67
C ALA A 88 0.32 -8.62 -9.20
N VAL A 89 1.31 -9.51 -9.10
CA VAL A 89 2.71 -9.14 -8.80
C VAL A 89 3.27 -8.20 -9.87
N GLU A 90 3.11 -8.54 -11.15
CA GLU A 90 3.57 -7.72 -12.28
C GLU A 90 2.95 -6.32 -12.27
N LYS A 91 1.64 -6.22 -11.99
CA LYS A 91 0.93 -4.94 -11.89
C LYS A 91 1.47 -4.08 -10.74
N VAL A 92 1.62 -4.67 -9.56
CA VAL A 92 2.14 -3.98 -8.37
C VAL A 92 3.56 -3.49 -8.64
N ASP A 93 4.42 -4.36 -9.17
CA ASP A 93 5.81 -4.06 -9.50
C ASP A 93 5.93 -2.95 -10.55
N LEU A 94 5.09 -2.98 -11.59
CA LEU A 94 5.02 -1.93 -12.61
C LEU A 94 4.69 -0.57 -11.99
N GLN A 95 3.67 -0.50 -11.12
CA GLN A 95 3.26 0.74 -10.46
C GLN A 95 4.35 1.29 -9.54
N VAL A 96 5.05 0.41 -8.81
CA VAL A 96 6.18 0.81 -7.94
C VAL A 96 7.33 1.34 -8.77
N ARG A 97 7.75 0.62 -9.82
CA ARG A 97 8.83 1.06 -10.71
C ARG A 97 8.50 2.36 -11.43
N ASP A 98 7.26 2.51 -11.93
CA ASP A 98 6.81 3.75 -12.56
C ASP A 98 6.90 4.95 -11.62
N ALA A 99 6.44 4.79 -10.37
CA ALA A 99 6.53 5.83 -9.36
C ALA A 99 7.98 6.23 -9.08
N VAL A 100 8.86 5.25 -8.83
CA VAL A 100 10.30 5.50 -8.57
C VAL A 100 10.98 6.18 -9.76
N ASN A 101 10.73 5.70 -10.98
CA ASN A 101 11.30 6.27 -12.21
C ASN A 101 10.87 7.73 -12.46
N LYS A 102 9.71 8.13 -11.92
CA LYS A 102 9.17 9.49 -12.01
C LYS A 102 9.50 10.35 -10.78
N GLY A 103 10.42 9.92 -9.93
CA GLY A 103 10.90 10.69 -8.78
C GLY A 103 10.19 10.41 -7.45
N GLY A 104 9.31 9.41 -7.41
CA GLY A 104 8.76 8.90 -6.16
C GLY A 104 9.84 8.24 -5.31
N GLN A 105 9.73 8.36 -4.00
CA GLN A 105 10.71 7.81 -3.06
C GLN A 105 10.19 6.47 -2.50
N LEU A 106 11.01 5.44 -2.64
CA LEU A 106 10.78 4.13 -2.03
C LEU A 106 11.33 4.13 -0.60
N LEU A 107 10.45 4.05 0.40
CA LEU A 107 10.86 4.07 1.81
C LEU A 107 11.16 2.66 2.34
N THR A 108 10.42 1.65 1.90
CA THR A 108 10.63 0.23 2.23
C THR A 108 9.93 -0.67 1.22
N GLY A 109 10.33 -1.94 1.16
CA GLY A 109 9.79 -2.95 0.25
C GLY A 109 10.15 -2.66 -1.20
N GLY A 110 9.19 -2.84 -2.11
CA GLY A 110 9.36 -2.53 -3.53
C GLY A 110 9.97 -3.64 -4.38
N GLN A 111 9.98 -4.88 -3.88
CA GLN A 111 10.44 -6.04 -4.64
C GLN A 111 9.55 -7.27 -4.42
N ARG A 112 9.63 -8.20 -5.39
CA ARG A 112 9.15 -9.56 -5.21
C ARG A 112 9.98 -10.26 -4.11
N LEU A 113 9.32 -11.05 -3.28
CA LEU A 113 9.99 -11.88 -2.28
C LEU A 113 10.19 -13.29 -2.83
N THR A 114 11.44 -13.75 -2.83
CA THR A 114 11.83 -15.09 -3.32
C THR A 114 12.67 -15.88 -2.34
N GLU A 115 13.05 -15.28 -1.22
CA GLU A 115 13.85 -15.93 -0.17
C GLU A 115 12.94 -16.72 0.79
N ASP A 116 13.53 -17.51 1.70
CA ASP A 116 12.82 -18.23 2.77
C ASP A 116 11.64 -19.10 2.31
N GLY A 117 11.75 -19.70 1.12
CA GLY A 117 10.71 -20.56 0.53
C GLY A 117 9.52 -19.82 -0.07
N LEU A 118 9.64 -18.51 -0.30
CA LEU A 118 8.61 -17.69 -0.94
C LEU A 118 8.70 -17.70 -2.49
N ASP A 119 9.77 -18.25 -3.06
CA ASP A 119 10.06 -18.32 -4.50
C ASP A 119 8.95 -18.93 -5.35
N LYS A 120 8.24 -19.93 -4.81
CA LYS A 120 7.13 -20.63 -5.48
C LYS A 120 5.81 -19.87 -5.45
N GLY A 121 5.70 -18.84 -4.62
CA GLY A 121 4.49 -18.03 -4.47
C GLY A 121 4.56 -16.70 -5.21
N PHE A 122 3.47 -15.95 -5.09
CA PHE A 122 3.31 -14.61 -5.66
C PHE A 122 3.47 -13.55 -4.57
N PHE A 123 4.60 -13.60 -3.85
CA PHE A 123 4.86 -12.69 -2.75
C PHE A 123 5.49 -11.38 -3.22
N TYR A 124 5.00 -10.26 -2.70
CA TYR A 124 5.56 -8.94 -2.92
C TYR A 124 5.74 -8.24 -1.57
N ALA A 125 6.87 -7.57 -1.38
CA ALA A 125 7.19 -6.92 -0.13
C ALA A 125 6.14 -5.83 0.20
N PRO A 126 5.64 -5.74 1.44
CA PRO A 126 4.92 -4.58 1.92
C PRO A 126 5.71 -3.30 1.63
N THR A 127 5.10 -2.39 0.87
CA THR A 127 5.81 -1.27 0.26
C THR A 127 5.23 0.05 0.71
N ILE A 128 6.12 1.02 0.97
CA ILE A 128 5.72 2.42 1.19
C ILE A 128 6.43 3.29 0.15
N LEU A 129 5.63 4.05 -0.58
CA LEU A 129 6.08 5.10 -1.49
C LEU A 129 5.71 6.47 -0.91
N SER A 130 6.60 7.44 -1.02
CA SER A 130 6.33 8.85 -0.78
C SER A 130 6.63 9.70 -2.01
N GLY A 131 6.19 10.96 -2.00
CA GLY A 131 6.41 11.88 -3.12
C GLY A 131 5.63 11.51 -4.39
N VAL A 132 4.51 10.80 -4.27
CA VAL A 132 3.69 10.41 -5.42
C VAL A 132 2.99 11.62 -6.04
N THR A 133 3.12 11.76 -7.36
CA THR A 133 2.49 12.83 -8.15
C THR A 133 1.41 12.26 -9.09
N SER A 134 0.60 13.14 -9.67
CA SER A 134 -0.49 12.78 -10.59
C SER A 134 -0.04 12.18 -11.93
N ASP A 135 1.27 12.20 -12.21
CA ASP A 135 1.88 11.61 -13.41
C ASP A 135 2.25 10.12 -13.21
N MET A 136 2.26 9.63 -11.97
CA MET A 136 2.58 8.25 -11.64
C MET A 136 1.34 7.35 -11.77
N LEU A 137 1.51 6.13 -12.31
CA LEU A 137 0.41 5.18 -12.52
C LEU A 137 -0.35 4.91 -11.21
N ILE A 138 0.38 4.72 -10.12
CA ILE A 138 -0.18 4.42 -8.80
C ILE A 138 -1.12 5.52 -8.26
N TYR A 139 -1.01 6.75 -8.77
CA TYR A 139 -1.91 7.84 -8.40
C TYR A 139 -3.32 7.65 -8.98
N ARG A 140 -3.44 7.06 -10.18
CA ARG A 140 -4.71 6.96 -10.92
C ARG A 140 -5.29 5.55 -10.94
N GLU A 141 -4.44 4.54 -10.86
CA GLU A 141 -4.84 3.15 -10.98
C GLU A 141 -4.87 2.47 -9.62
N GLU A 142 -5.96 1.73 -9.35
CA GLU A 142 -6.07 0.90 -8.16
C GLU A 142 -4.93 -0.14 -8.15
N THR A 143 -4.16 -0.18 -7.06
CA THR A 143 -3.06 -1.14 -6.91
C THR A 143 -3.56 -2.55 -6.65
N PHE A 144 -4.53 -2.69 -5.73
CA PHE A 144 -5.03 -3.99 -5.26
C PHE A 144 -3.90 -4.92 -4.78
N GLY A 145 -3.00 -4.35 -3.97
CA GLY A 145 -1.78 -4.98 -3.49
C GLY A 145 -1.13 -4.19 -2.36
N PRO A 146 -0.01 -4.69 -1.80
CA PRO A 146 0.53 -4.24 -0.52
C PRO A 146 1.41 -3.00 -0.67
N VAL A 147 0.87 -1.94 -1.28
CA VAL A 147 1.60 -0.66 -1.49
C VAL A 147 0.82 0.51 -0.91
N ALA A 148 1.41 1.18 0.08
CA ALA A 148 0.93 2.44 0.60
C ALA A 148 1.64 3.59 -0.13
N ASN A 149 0.92 4.41 -0.91
CA ASN A 149 1.47 5.69 -1.38
C ASN A 149 0.98 6.83 -0.50
N ALA A 150 1.90 7.47 0.22
CA ALA A 150 1.61 8.56 1.15
C ALA A 150 2.35 9.82 0.73
N HIS A 151 1.63 10.93 0.54
CA HIS A 151 2.24 12.19 0.15
C HIS A 151 1.70 13.37 0.98
N GLY A 152 2.59 14.34 1.19
CA GLY A 152 2.27 15.58 1.89
C GLY A 152 1.28 16.40 1.07
N HIS A 153 0.26 16.92 1.74
CA HIS A 153 -0.75 17.77 1.15
C HIS A 153 -0.94 19.03 2.00
N SER A 154 -1.22 20.16 1.34
CA SER A 154 -1.35 21.47 1.98
C SER A 154 -2.72 22.14 1.76
N LEU A 155 -3.65 21.49 1.06
CA LEU A 155 -4.95 22.08 0.71
C LEU A 155 -6.06 21.84 1.75
N PHE A 156 -5.73 21.29 2.92
CA PHE A 156 -6.61 21.15 4.07
C PHE A 156 -5.80 21.06 5.35
#